data_AF-A0A519YBX5-F1
#
_entry.id   AF-A0A519YBX5-F1
#
_cell.length_a   1.000
_cell.length_b   1.000
_cell.length_c   1.000
_cell.angle_alpha   90.00
_cell.angle_beta   90.00
_cell.angle_gamma   90.00
#
_symmetry.space_group_name_H-M   'P 1'
#
loop_
_entity.id
_entity.type
_entity.pdbx_description
1 polymer ?
#
loop_
_entity_poly.entity_id
_entity_poly.type
_entity_poly.pdbx_seq_one_letter_code
_entity_poly.pdbx_strand_id
1 'polypeptide(L)' 'MTRLFFLAALLLSSWLPAVAQASPATAAPLTIAAAADLKYVLDSLATIYNRQHPQAKVTVVYG' A
#
# COMPACT_ATOMS: atom_id res chain seq x y z
N MET A 1 23.26 -3.31 -42.47
CA MET A 1 22.10 -2.40 -42.30
C MET A 1 21.20 -2.78 -41.13
N THR A 2 21.04 -4.06 -40.80
CA THR A 2 20.25 -4.57 -39.65
C THR A 2 20.66 -4.04 -38.27
N ARG A 3 21.96 -3.78 -38.04
CA ARG A 3 22.47 -3.23 -36.77
C ARG A 3 21.99 -1.80 -36.47
N LEU A 4 21.80 -0.99 -37.51
CA LEU A 4 21.36 0.40 -37.36
C LEU A 4 19.88 0.47 -36.94
N PHE A 5 19.07 -0.46 -37.47
CA PHE A 5 17.66 -0.60 -37.15
C PHE A 5 17.44 -0.98 -35.66
N PHE A 6 18.31 -1.83 -35.11
CA PHE A 6 18.25 -2.23 -33.71
C PHE A 6 18.51 -1.07 -32.75
N LEU A 7 19.48 -0.21 -33.07
CA LEU A 7 19.78 1.00 -32.29
C LEU A 7 18.64 2.02 -32.33
N ALA A 8 17.99 2.18 -33.49
CA ALA A 8 16.84 3.06 -33.62
C ALA A 8 15.63 2.58 -32.80
N ALA A 9 15.38 1.26 -32.77
CA ALA A 9 14.30 0.69 -31.95
C ALA A 9 14.55 0.88 -30.44
N LEU A 10 15.80 0.79 -30.00
CA LEU A 10 16.19 0.98 -28.60
C LEU A 10 15.99 2.43 -28.15
N LEU A 11 16.34 3.40 -29.00
CA LEU A 11 16.12 4.84 -28.75
C LEU A 11 14.64 5.22 -28.78
N LEU A 12 13.80 4.55 -29.58
CA LEU A 12 12.35 4.77 -29.54
C LEU A 12 11.73 4.25 -28.23
N SER A 13 12.30 3.20 -27.63
CA SER A 13 11.75 2.61 -26.40
C SER A 13 11.95 3.48 -25.15
N SER A 14 12.92 4.41 -25.15
CA SER A 14 13.15 5.35 -24.05
C SER A 14 12.15 6.50 -23.96
N TRP A 15 11.31 6.67 -24.99
CA TRP A 15 10.27 7.71 -25.02
C TRP A 15 8.87 7.21 -24.66
N LEU A 16 8.71 5.93 -24.32
CA LEU A 16 7.43 5.50 -23.77
C LEU A 16 7.21 6.21 -22.43
N PRO A 17 6.08 6.93 -22.27
CA PRO A 17 5.74 7.53 -20.99
C PRO A 17 5.71 6.41 -19.96
N ALA A 18 6.47 6.58 -18.88
CA ALA A 18 6.45 5.67 -17.76
C ALA A 18 4.98 5.52 -17.34
N VAL A 19 4.41 4.33 -17.58
CA VAL A 19 3.06 4.02 -17.16
C VAL A 19 3.06 4.22 -15.65
N ALA A 20 2.40 5.28 -15.20
CA ALA A 20 2.32 5.59 -13.79
C ALA A 20 1.67 4.38 -13.11
N GLN A 21 2.48 3.52 -12.49
CA GLN A 21 1.98 2.48 -11.62
C GLN A 21 1.17 3.21 -10.55
N ALA A 22 -0.11 2.86 -10.44
CA ALA A 22 -0.97 3.37 -9.40
C ALA A 22 -0.24 3.14 -8.06
N SER A 23 0.27 4.22 -7.48
CA SER A 23 0.88 4.14 -6.16
C SER A 23 -0.20 3.62 -5.23
N PRO A 24 0.03 2.51 -4.48
CA PRO A 24 -0.97 2.00 -3.57
C PRO A 24 -1.36 3.14 -2.65
N ALA A 25 -2.64 3.49 -2.62
CA ALA A 25 -3.14 4.56 -1.79
C ALA A 25 -2.73 4.26 -0.34
N THR A 26 -1.86 5.10 0.21
CA THR A 26 -1.43 4.99 1.62
C THR A 26 -2.69 5.04 2.46
N ALA A 27 -3.05 3.92 3.08
CA ALA A 27 -4.27 3.83 3.86
C ALA A 27 -4.17 4.77 5.06
N ALA A 28 -5.21 5.59 5.24
CA ALA A 28 -5.27 6.51 6.36
C ALA A 28 -5.27 5.72 7.69
N PRO A 29 -4.59 6.22 8.74
CA PRO A 29 -4.63 5.59 10.05
C PRO A 29 -6.06 5.58 10.59
N LEU A 30 -6.50 4.42 11.11
CA LEU A 30 -7.84 4.23 11.66
C LEU A 30 -7.76 4.18 13.19
N THR A 31 -8.57 5.01 13.87
CA THR A 31 -8.69 5.01 15.32
C THR A 31 -10.10 4.61 15.73
N ILE A 32 -10.21 3.64 16.64
CA ILE A 32 -11.48 3.15 17.16
C ILE A 32 -11.60 3.57 18.63
N ALA A 33 -12.63 4.32 18.98
CA ALA A 33 -13.00 4.54 20.37
C ALA A 33 -13.97 3.44 20.82
N ALA A 34 -13.62 2.70 21.86
CA ALA A 34 -14.42 1.58 22.35
C ALA A 34 -14.52 1.60 23.88
N ALA A 35 -15.58 0.99 24.40
CA ALA A 35 -15.72 0.77 25.83
C ALA A 35 -14.68 -0.25 26.34
N ALA A 36 -14.27 -0.11 27.59
CA ALA A 36 -13.24 -0.95 28.21
C ALA A 36 -13.58 -2.45 28.27
N ASP A 37 -14.86 -2.83 28.27
CA ASP A 37 -15.30 -4.23 28.29
C ASP A 37 -14.87 -5.02 27.04
N LEU A 38 -14.68 -4.34 25.91
CA LEU A 38 -14.27 -4.94 24.63
C LEU A 38 -12.76 -5.09 24.45
N LYS A 39 -11.94 -4.67 25.44
CA LYS A 39 -10.48 -4.56 25.29
C LYS A 39 -9.80 -5.82 24.76
N TYR A 40 -10.08 -6.96 25.36
CA TYR A 40 -9.45 -8.21 24.97
C TYR A 40 -9.77 -8.62 23.53
N VAL A 41 -11.03 -8.44 23.12
CA VAL A 41 -11.49 -8.80 21.77
C VAL A 41 -10.87 -7.85 20.74
N LEU A 42 -10.90 -6.55 21.00
CA LEU A 42 -10.41 -5.53 20.07
C LEU A 42 -8.88 -5.54 19.96
N ASP A 43 -8.13 -5.79 21.03
CA ASP A 43 -6.68 -5.93 20.97
C ASP A 43 -6.26 -7.14 20.10
N SER A 44 -7.00 -8.25 20.18
CA SER A 44 -6.78 -9.42 19.34
C SER A 44 -7.04 -9.13 17.86
N LEU A 45 -8.18 -8.50 17.56
CA LEU A 45 -8.54 -8.13 16.19
C LEU A 45 -7.57 -7.10 15.60
N ALA A 46 -7.19 -6.08 16.36
CA ALA A 46 -6.21 -5.09 15.94
C ALA A 46 -4.85 -5.74 15.63
N THR A 47 -4.44 -6.72 16.44
CA THR A 47 -3.21 -7.48 16.19
C THR A 47 -3.25 -8.24 14.86
N ILE A 48 -4.35 -8.93 14.58
CA ILE A 48 -4.53 -9.69 13.33
C ILE A 48 -4.58 -8.73 12.14
N TYR A 49 -5.38 -7.68 12.23
CA TYR A 49 -5.55 -6.70 11.17
C TYR A 49 -4.23 -6.01 10.81
N ASN A 50 -3.48 -5.54 11.81
CA ASN A 50 -2.21 -4.84 11.59
C ASN A 50 -1.14 -5.75 10.98
N ARG A 51 -1.21 -7.07 11.23
CA ARG A 51 -0.33 -8.04 10.57
C ARG A 51 -0.69 -8.22 9.09
N GLN A 52 -1.98 -8.25 8.77
CA GLN A 52 -2.48 -8.45 7.41
C GLN A 52 -2.37 -7.17 6.56
N HIS A 53 -2.47 -6.01 7.18
CA HIS A 53 -2.46 -4.70 6.53
C HIS A 53 -1.33 -3.82 7.07
N PRO A 54 -0.05 -4.14 6.79
CA PRO A 54 1.08 -3.36 7.32
C PRO A 54 1.08 -1.90 6.84
N GLN A 55 0.39 -1.59 5.74
CA GLN A 55 0.22 -0.24 5.20
C GLN A 55 -0.99 0.52 5.77
N ALA A 56 -1.85 -0.13 6.56
CA ALA A 56 -3.08 0.44 7.13
C ALA A 56 -3.18 0.06 8.62
N LYS A 57 -2.61 0.86 9.52
CA LYS A 57 -2.62 0.53 10.96
C LYS A 57 -3.92 0.97 11.64
N VAL A 58 -4.41 0.12 12.53
CA VAL A 58 -5.53 0.38 13.43
C VAL A 58 -5.03 0.57 14.85
N THR A 59 -5.54 1.59 15.51
CA THR A 59 -5.32 1.89 16.93
C THR A 59 -6.67 1.90 17.65
N VAL A 60 -6.73 1.32 18.85
CA VAL A 60 -7.95 1.32 19.68
C VAL A 60 -7.69 2.15 20.94
N VAL A 61 -8.61 3.07 21.25
CA VAL A 61 -8.62 3.88 22.46
C VAL A 61 -9.81 3.43 23.30
N TYR A 62 -9.53 3.09 24.55
CA TYR A 62 -10.53 2.61 25.49
C TYR A 62 -10.96 3.75 26.42
N GLY A 63 -12.27 3.91 26.56
CA GLY A 63 -12.93 4.82 27.51
C GLY A 63 -13.71 4.05 28.57
#